data_AF-A0AAW0Z6C5-F1
#
_entry.id   AF-A0AAW0Z6C5-F1
#
_cell.length_a   1.000
_cell.length_b   1.000
_cell.length_c   1.000
_cell.angle_alpha   90.00
_cell.angle_beta   90.00
_cell.angle_gamma   90.00
#
_symmetry.space_group_name_H-M   'P 1'
#
loop_
_entity.id
_entity.type
_entity.pdbx_description
1 polymer ?
#
loop_
_entity_poly.entity_id
_entity_poly.type
_entity_poly.pdbx_seq_one_letter_code
_entity_poly.pdbx_strand_id
1 'polypeptide(L)'
;MSELSVEDKSKLATRLIEQTPPGEINDVVNDIRSIIEDDNALMPHVIPALRDYNLAQLQVVDHQLSESTPAHSSLLSSAAILPGSEAGNERYVDAEGKRSFAFDHVTLTASDYQPYELPEEEETFRAELAKSLAAYTKNHFQSGFSSVTTSQFPLLPPTPPAPAPPLTTTTEPTATEDDPPAEPIITDVIEEKVGTGEVEPSPTPAVDDVVAKKEEVDEEGGLEKVDELVEEAKEEEEREEAGAEIEKEGRPVVEEDTLVAGKEVPVEEPTDVTTNDEVEPEKAVEEVAPAVQVEERKQERVENPIYTLEIVGNKYNPNNFWTGRWRTRWIVDKSAGTVSGDIKVDVHYYEQGNVQLATRHTSSFPVPTESVESQSIASQIVTTISKIETNYHLELNDVYGELGDKAFRALRRALPVTRQKMDWEKVSGYSLGSDLTKARA
;
A
#
# COMPACT_ATOMS: atom_id res chain seq x y z
N MET A 1 -33.35 25.64 4.63
CA MET A 1 -32.17 24.86 5.02
C MET A 1 -31.26 25.79 5.78
N SER A 2 -30.82 25.44 6.99
CA SER A 2 -29.67 26.11 7.60
C SER A 2 -28.42 25.58 6.90
N GLU A 3 -27.55 26.47 6.43
CA GLU A 3 -26.27 26.08 5.84
C GLU A 3 -25.40 25.46 6.94
N LEU A 4 -24.76 24.32 6.64
CA LEU A 4 -23.78 23.71 7.55
C LEU A 4 -22.53 24.60 7.61
N SER A 5 -21.92 24.70 8.79
CA SER A 5 -20.63 25.38 8.94
C SER A 5 -19.56 24.66 8.10
N VAL A 6 -18.49 25.38 7.75
CA VAL A 6 -17.34 24.77 7.04
C VAL A 6 -16.75 23.63 7.88
N GLU A 7 -16.68 23.80 9.21
CA GLU A 7 -16.22 22.77 10.15
C GLU A 7 -17.10 21.49 10.12
N ASP A 8 -18.43 21.64 10.01
CA ASP A 8 -19.34 20.49 9.86
C ASP A 8 -19.22 19.82 8.50
N LYS A 9 -18.97 20.59 7.43
CA LYS A 9 -18.66 20.03 6.09
C LYS A 9 -17.37 19.22 6.12
N SER A 10 -16.30 19.75 6.72
CA SER A 10 -15.01 19.06 6.86
C SER A 10 -15.12 17.77 7.67
N LYS A 11 -15.90 17.76 8.77
CA LYS A 11 -16.19 16.54 9.55
C LYS A 11 -17.02 15.49 8.79
N LEU A 12 -17.83 15.92 7.81
CA LEU A 12 -18.52 14.99 6.91
C LEU A 12 -17.56 14.46 5.83
N ALA A 13 -16.65 15.28 5.31
CA ALA A 13 -15.62 14.87 4.36
C ALA A 13 -14.65 13.81 4.92
N THR A 14 -14.28 13.90 6.19
CA THR A 14 -13.53 12.84 6.92
C THR A 14 -14.13 11.46 6.71
N ARG A 15 -15.47 11.33 6.77
CA ARG A 15 -16.17 10.04 6.59
C ARG A 15 -16.21 9.54 5.16
N LEU A 16 -16.12 10.43 4.17
CA LEU A 16 -16.03 10.05 2.76
C LEU A 16 -14.65 9.47 2.45
N ILE A 17 -13.59 10.05 3.03
CA ILE A 17 -12.22 9.52 2.99
C ILE A 17 -12.16 8.13 3.63
N GLU A 18 -12.69 7.96 4.85
CA GLU A 18 -12.77 6.64 5.53
C GLU A 18 -13.46 5.55 4.69
N GLN A 19 -14.42 5.93 3.84
CA GLN A 19 -15.25 5.03 3.01
C GLN A 19 -14.78 4.91 1.55
N THR A 20 -13.64 5.53 1.18
CA THR A 20 -13.18 5.56 -0.21
C THR A 20 -12.73 4.17 -0.69
N PRO A 21 -13.13 3.72 -1.89
CA PRO A 21 -12.62 2.48 -2.49
C PRO A 21 -11.08 2.47 -2.62
N PRO A 22 -10.45 1.29 -2.59
CA PRO A 22 -8.99 1.18 -2.62
C PRO A 22 -8.45 1.65 -3.98
N GLY A 23 -7.62 2.70 -3.97
CA GLY A 23 -6.98 3.27 -5.17
C GLY A 23 -7.64 4.55 -5.71
N GLU A 24 -8.85 4.89 -5.28
CA GLU A 24 -9.63 6.05 -5.74
C GLU A 24 -9.50 7.28 -4.81
N ILE A 25 -8.58 7.23 -3.84
CA ILE A 25 -8.44 8.26 -2.79
C ILE A 25 -8.06 9.64 -3.31
N ASN A 26 -7.26 9.72 -4.37
CA ASN A 26 -6.87 11.00 -4.96
C ASN A 26 -8.06 11.71 -5.59
N ASP A 27 -8.93 10.96 -6.27
CA ASP A 27 -10.12 11.50 -6.94
C ASP A 27 -11.16 11.96 -5.92
N VAL A 28 -11.45 11.15 -4.90
CA VAL A 28 -12.36 11.54 -3.81
C VAL A 28 -11.85 12.75 -3.03
N VAL A 29 -10.54 12.87 -2.78
CA VAL A 29 -9.97 14.07 -2.14
C VAL A 29 -10.11 15.31 -3.03
N ASN A 30 -9.92 15.18 -4.35
CA ASN A 30 -10.09 16.30 -5.28
C ASN A 30 -11.56 16.73 -5.43
N ASP A 31 -12.49 15.78 -5.46
CA ASP A 31 -13.94 16.06 -5.43
C ASP A 31 -14.32 16.80 -4.13
N ILE A 32 -13.84 16.32 -2.97
CA ILE A 32 -14.06 16.96 -1.67
C ILE A 32 -13.54 18.41 -1.64
N ARG A 33 -12.34 18.67 -2.21
CA ARG A 33 -11.80 20.03 -2.35
C ARG A 33 -12.74 20.92 -3.18
N SER A 34 -13.23 20.41 -4.31
CA SER A 34 -14.16 21.14 -5.19
C SER A 34 -15.52 21.45 -4.53
N ILE A 35 -15.94 20.65 -3.55
CA ILE A 35 -17.22 20.81 -2.81
C ILE A 35 -17.09 21.80 -1.63
N ILE A 36 -15.89 21.97 -1.07
CA ILE A 36 -15.66 22.77 0.15
C ILE A 36 -15.04 24.14 -0.16
N GLU A 37 -14.23 24.27 -1.22
CA GLU A 37 -13.61 25.51 -1.70
C GLU A 37 -12.70 26.25 -0.69
N ASP A 38 -12.35 25.61 0.44
CA ASP A 38 -11.43 26.13 1.47
C ASP A 38 -10.47 25.02 1.96
N ASP A 39 -9.31 24.92 1.32
CA ASP A 39 -8.25 23.96 1.70
C ASP A 39 -7.70 24.22 3.13
N ASN A 40 -7.73 25.45 3.63
CA ASN A 40 -7.12 25.78 4.94
C ASN A 40 -7.97 25.26 6.10
N ALA A 41 -9.30 25.32 5.99
CA ALA A 41 -10.22 24.69 6.93
C ALA A 41 -10.29 23.16 6.76
N LEU A 42 -10.05 22.67 5.54
CA LEU A 42 -10.16 21.26 5.18
C LEU A 42 -8.96 20.42 5.64
N MET A 43 -7.73 20.84 5.32
CA MET A 43 -6.53 20.02 5.56
C MET A 43 -6.35 19.53 7.01
N PRO A 44 -6.60 20.32 8.07
CA PRO A 44 -6.52 19.85 9.46
C PRO A 44 -7.48 18.69 9.80
N HIS A 45 -8.59 18.56 9.09
CA HIS A 45 -9.58 17.48 9.25
C HIS A 45 -9.31 16.28 8.31
N VAL A 46 -8.63 16.53 7.19
CA VAL A 46 -8.31 15.53 6.16
C VAL A 46 -7.03 14.77 6.48
N ILE A 47 -5.99 15.39 7.06
CA ILE A 47 -4.74 14.71 7.38
C ILE A 47 -4.95 13.52 8.34
N PRO A 48 -5.72 13.62 9.45
CA PRO A 48 -6.05 12.47 10.29
C PRO A 48 -6.87 11.40 9.56
N ALA A 49 -7.81 11.82 8.70
CA ALA A 49 -8.63 10.90 7.90
C ALA A 49 -7.76 10.08 6.91
N LEU A 50 -6.80 10.74 6.24
CA LEU A 50 -5.84 10.10 5.34
C LEU A 50 -4.88 9.17 6.08
N ARG A 51 -4.44 9.53 7.29
CA ARG A 51 -3.69 8.62 8.16
C ARG A 51 -4.50 7.35 8.42
N ASP A 52 -5.71 7.48 8.94
CA ASP A 52 -6.52 6.34 9.36
C ASP A 52 -6.94 5.48 8.16
N TYR A 53 -7.21 6.10 7.00
CA TYR A 53 -7.39 5.42 5.72
C TYR A 53 -6.15 4.61 5.31
N ASN A 54 -4.96 5.23 5.28
CA ASN A 54 -3.72 4.56 4.89
C ASN A 54 -3.38 3.36 5.80
N LEU A 55 -3.58 3.51 7.12
CA LEU A 55 -3.36 2.45 8.11
C LEU A 55 -4.42 1.34 8.06
N ALA A 56 -5.67 1.67 7.71
CA ALA A 56 -6.73 0.69 7.52
C ALA A 56 -6.55 -0.10 6.21
N GLN A 57 -6.12 0.57 5.13
CA GLN A 57 -5.94 -0.03 3.82
C GLN A 57 -4.63 -0.83 3.65
N LEU A 58 -3.72 -0.78 4.64
CA LEU A 58 -2.37 -1.34 4.56
C LEU A 58 -1.60 -0.73 3.38
N GLN A 59 -1.42 0.58 3.41
CA GLN A 59 -0.72 1.29 2.34
C GLN A 59 0.74 0.82 2.23
N VAL A 60 1.15 0.47 1.01
CA VAL A 60 2.51 0.04 0.69
C VAL A 60 3.44 1.24 0.68
N VAL A 61 4.64 1.08 1.24
CA VAL A 61 5.71 2.09 1.26
C VAL A 61 6.97 1.48 0.67
N ASP A 62 7.37 1.96 -0.50
CA ASP A 62 8.59 1.53 -1.17
C ASP A 62 9.79 2.28 -0.60
N HIS A 63 10.71 1.56 0.02
CA HIS A 63 11.93 2.12 0.57
C HIS A 63 13.06 2.06 -0.47
N GLN A 64 13.70 3.21 -0.70
CA GLN A 64 14.84 3.30 -1.61
C GLN A 64 16.06 2.54 -1.08
N LEU A 65 16.92 2.12 -2.02
CA LEU A 65 18.21 1.48 -1.78
C LEU A 65 19.06 2.36 -0.84
N SER A 66 19.58 1.75 0.23
CA SER A 66 20.53 2.35 1.17
C SER A 66 21.85 1.57 1.12
N GLU A 67 22.96 2.20 1.53
CA GLU A 67 24.27 1.52 1.63
C GLU A 67 24.23 0.26 2.53
N SER A 68 23.28 0.24 3.48
CA SER A 68 23.05 -0.86 4.43
C SER A 68 22.04 -1.93 3.96
N THR A 69 21.21 -1.64 2.94
CA THR A 69 19.94 -2.36 2.76
C THR A 69 19.41 -2.29 1.32
N PRO A 70 19.03 -3.41 0.69
CA PRO A 70 18.39 -3.41 -0.63
C PRO A 70 17.04 -2.67 -0.61
N ALA A 71 16.61 -2.20 -1.78
CA ALA A 71 15.25 -1.67 -1.95
C ALA A 71 14.21 -2.78 -1.70
N HIS A 72 13.19 -2.46 -0.90
CA HIS A 72 12.10 -3.36 -0.50
C HIS A 72 10.90 -2.52 -0.07
N SER A 73 9.74 -3.16 0.13
CA SER A 73 8.47 -2.47 0.41
C SER A 73 7.89 -2.91 1.75
N SER A 74 7.56 -1.97 2.62
CA SER A 74 6.87 -2.24 3.89
C SER A 74 5.38 -1.91 3.81
N LEU A 75 4.61 -2.29 4.84
CA LEU A 75 3.18 -1.98 4.96
C LEU A 75 2.94 -1.05 6.16
N LEU A 76 2.26 0.07 5.91
CA LEU A 76 1.78 0.95 6.97
C LEU A 76 0.62 0.31 7.72
N SER A 77 0.81 0.14 9.02
CA SER A 77 -0.14 -0.52 9.91
C SER A 77 -0.05 0.11 11.30
N SER A 78 -1.18 0.08 12.02
CA SER A 78 -1.22 0.45 13.44
C SER A 78 -0.29 -0.40 14.31
N ALA A 79 0.09 -1.60 13.86
CA ALA A 79 1.07 -2.46 14.52
C ALA A 79 2.54 -2.07 14.25
N ALA A 80 2.80 -1.20 13.28
CA ALA A 80 4.13 -0.69 12.95
C ALA A 80 4.49 0.61 13.68
N ILE A 81 3.57 1.23 14.44
CA ILE A 81 3.76 2.53 15.11
C ILE A 81 4.64 2.37 16.36
N LEU A 82 5.63 3.26 16.53
CA LEU A 82 6.44 3.33 17.75
C LEU A 82 5.67 3.92 18.95
N PRO A 83 5.57 3.22 20.09
CA PRO A 83 4.95 3.74 21.30
C PRO A 83 5.67 4.98 21.82
N GLY A 84 4.90 5.99 22.22
CA GLY A 84 5.46 7.26 22.69
C GLY A 84 5.79 8.26 21.59
N SER A 85 5.55 7.94 20.31
CA SER A 85 5.35 8.98 19.30
C SER A 85 4.05 9.75 19.57
N GLU A 86 4.02 11.03 19.18
CA GLU A 86 2.85 11.90 19.35
C GLU A 86 1.99 11.90 18.08
N ALA A 87 0.67 12.04 18.24
CA ALA A 87 -0.28 12.04 17.12
C ALA A 87 0.00 13.23 16.19
N GLY A 88 0.55 12.93 15.00
CA GLY A 88 1.00 13.93 14.02
C GLY A 88 2.51 13.92 13.75
N ASN A 89 3.31 13.25 14.59
CA ASN A 89 4.72 12.95 14.33
C ASN A 89 5.01 11.47 14.64
N GLU A 90 4.25 10.60 13.98
CA GLU A 90 4.33 9.15 14.18
C GLU A 90 5.49 8.54 13.40
N ARG A 91 6.18 7.60 14.06
CA ARG A 91 7.29 6.85 13.47
C ARG A 91 6.88 5.41 13.25
N TYR A 92 7.14 4.92 12.05
CA TYR A 92 6.83 3.58 11.61
C TYR A 92 8.08 2.70 11.57
N VAL A 93 7.92 1.42 11.87
CA VAL A 93 8.98 0.41 11.88
C VAL A 93 9.12 -0.25 10.52
N ASP A 94 10.27 -0.07 9.89
CA ASP A 94 10.77 -0.97 8.86
C ASP A 94 11.63 -2.07 9.52
N ALA A 95 11.05 -3.26 9.61
CA ALA A 95 11.68 -4.44 10.20
C ALA A 95 12.56 -5.23 9.20
N GLU A 96 12.59 -4.88 7.91
CA GLU A 96 13.51 -5.49 6.94
C GLU A 96 14.80 -4.67 6.82
N GLY A 97 14.68 -3.34 6.73
CA GLY A 97 15.80 -2.41 6.80
C GLY A 97 16.27 -2.01 8.19
N LYS A 98 15.72 -2.62 9.25
CA LYS A 98 16.11 -2.39 10.67
C LYS A 98 16.20 -0.91 11.04
N ARG A 99 15.16 -0.16 10.68
CA ARG A 99 15.09 1.30 10.83
C ARG A 99 13.66 1.76 11.14
N SER A 100 13.53 2.93 11.73
CA SER A 100 12.27 3.65 11.84
C SER A 100 12.27 4.85 10.88
N PHE A 101 11.09 5.23 10.39
CA PHE A 101 10.90 6.35 9.48
C PHE A 101 9.68 7.18 9.88
N ALA A 102 9.71 8.48 9.59
CA ALA A 102 8.52 9.33 9.60
C ALA A 102 7.82 9.21 8.23
N PHE A 103 6.49 9.24 8.20
CA PHE A 103 5.72 9.12 6.96
C PHE A 103 4.73 10.27 6.80
N ASP A 104 4.75 10.92 5.64
CA ASP A 104 3.74 11.92 5.28
C ASP A 104 2.57 11.25 4.53
N HIS A 105 1.40 11.23 5.18
CA HIS A 105 0.17 10.68 4.63
C HIS A 105 -0.44 11.50 3.48
N VAL A 106 0.06 12.71 3.19
CA VAL A 106 -0.39 13.56 2.08
C VAL A 106 0.43 13.31 0.81
N THR A 107 1.77 13.31 0.90
CA THR A 107 2.65 13.01 -0.25
C THR A 107 2.93 11.51 -0.44
N LEU A 108 2.55 10.68 0.53
CA LEU A 108 2.86 9.25 0.61
C LEU A 108 4.37 8.94 0.63
N THR A 109 5.18 9.83 1.23
CA THR A 109 6.64 9.69 1.29
C THR A 109 7.16 9.29 2.67
N ALA A 110 8.20 8.45 2.69
CA ALA A 110 8.94 8.07 3.90
C ALA A 110 10.23 8.89 4.03
N SER A 111 10.51 9.39 5.24
CA SER A 111 11.57 10.35 5.55
C SER A 111 12.19 10.09 6.93
N ASP A 112 13.28 10.80 7.26
CA ASP A 112 13.99 10.73 8.56
C ASP A 112 14.22 9.29 9.05
N TYR A 113 15.02 8.53 8.30
CA TYR A 113 15.39 7.15 8.65
C TYR A 113 16.38 7.12 9.83
N GLN A 114 16.03 6.39 10.89
CA GLN A 114 16.86 6.22 12.09
C GLN A 114 17.01 4.73 12.43
N PRO A 115 18.16 4.24 12.93
CA PRO A 115 18.36 2.82 13.26
C PRO A 115 17.32 2.26 14.24
N TYR A 116 16.93 1.00 14.04
CA TYR A 116 15.94 0.30 14.86
C TYR A 116 16.28 -1.20 14.93
N GLU A 117 16.90 -1.62 16.04
CA GLU A 117 17.34 -3.00 16.23
C GLU A 117 16.51 -3.71 17.32
N LEU A 118 15.80 -4.76 16.92
CA LEU A 118 15.06 -5.64 17.82
C LEU A 118 16.02 -6.64 18.52
N PRO A 119 15.68 -7.14 19.73
CA PRO A 119 16.45 -8.19 20.37
C PRO A 119 16.47 -9.48 19.52
N GLU A 120 17.58 -10.23 19.61
CA GLU A 120 17.88 -11.33 18.68
C GLU A 120 16.88 -12.50 18.74
N GLU A 121 16.35 -12.82 19.93
CA GLU A 121 15.35 -13.89 20.12
C GLU A 121 14.01 -13.56 19.44
N GLU A 122 13.58 -12.30 19.52
CA GLU A 122 12.37 -11.80 18.88
C GLU A 122 12.55 -11.62 17.36
N GLU A 123 13.69 -11.09 16.93
CA GLU A 123 14.01 -10.82 15.52
C GLU A 123 14.17 -12.10 14.71
N THR A 124 14.86 -13.12 15.24
CA THR A 124 15.01 -14.41 14.53
C THR A 124 13.65 -15.07 14.25
N PHE A 125 12.74 -15.08 15.23
CA PHE A 125 11.38 -15.60 15.02
C PHE A 125 10.55 -14.72 14.07
N ARG A 126 10.68 -13.39 14.13
CA ARG A 126 10.02 -12.46 13.20
C ARG A 126 10.52 -12.64 11.76
N ALA A 127 11.83 -12.82 11.58
CA ALA A 127 12.45 -13.05 10.27
C ALA A 127 12.06 -14.40 9.67
N GLU A 128 11.91 -15.47 10.48
CA GLU A 128 11.33 -16.74 10.01
C GLU A 128 9.88 -16.58 9.55
N LEU A 129 9.03 -15.88 10.32
CA LEU A 129 7.65 -15.58 9.92
C LEU A 129 7.62 -14.77 8.62
N ALA A 130 8.42 -13.71 8.52
CA ALA A 130 8.48 -12.85 7.33
C ALA A 130 8.93 -13.62 6.09
N LYS A 131 9.96 -14.47 6.21
CA LYS A 131 10.46 -15.31 5.11
C LYS A 131 9.40 -16.29 4.59
N SER A 132 8.70 -16.97 5.49
CA SER A 132 7.64 -17.91 5.10
C SER A 132 6.40 -17.19 4.58
N LEU A 133 6.06 -16.02 5.13
CA LEU A 133 4.95 -15.18 4.66
C LEU A 133 5.22 -14.62 3.26
N ALA A 134 6.41 -14.07 3.00
CA ALA A 134 6.78 -13.56 1.68
C ALA A 134 6.79 -14.66 0.61
N ALA A 135 7.22 -15.87 0.96
CA ALA A 135 7.15 -17.03 0.07
C ALA A 135 5.70 -17.44 -0.24
N TYR A 136 4.80 -17.40 0.75
CA TYR A 136 3.36 -17.60 0.53
C TYR A 136 2.77 -16.48 -0.36
N THR A 137 3.03 -15.22 -0.01
CA THR A 137 2.47 -14.06 -0.72
C THR A 137 2.87 -14.05 -2.20
N LYS A 138 4.16 -14.29 -2.51
CA LYS A 138 4.65 -14.38 -3.89
C LYS A 138 4.01 -15.51 -4.71
N ASN A 139 3.62 -16.61 -4.07
CA ASN A 139 3.01 -17.76 -4.74
C ASN A 139 1.49 -17.62 -4.95
N HIS A 140 0.81 -16.80 -4.14
CA HIS A 140 -0.65 -16.67 -4.16
C HIS A 140 -1.17 -15.32 -4.68
N PHE A 141 -0.34 -14.28 -4.75
CA PHE A 141 -0.75 -12.93 -5.16
C PHE A 141 0.20 -12.36 -6.22
N GLN A 142 -0.32 -12.10 -7.43
CA GLN A 142 0.43 -11.52 -8.57
C GLN A 142 1.11 -10.18 -8.22
N SER A 143 0.43 -9.36 -7.41
CA SER A 143 0.91 -8.06 -6.90
C SER A 143 0.62 -7.96 -5.40
N GLY A 144 1.17 -8.92 -4.65
CA GLY A 144 1.06 -9.01 -3.20
C GLY A 144 2.29 -8.49 -2.46
N PHE A 145 2.06 -7.77 -1.38
CA PHE A 145 3.08 -7.30 -0.44
C PHE A 145 2.76 -7.84 0.96
N SER A 146 3.79 -8.09 1.78
CA SER A 146 3.63 -8.66 3.12
C SER A 146 4.58 -8.04 4.13
N SER A 147 4.09 -7.76 5.34
CA SER A 147 4.88 -7.26 6.47
C SER A 147 4.71 -8.16 7.69
N VAL A 148 5.73 -8.22 8.55
CA VAL A 148 5.66 -8.86 9.87
C VAL A 148 6.27 -7.93 10.91
N THR A 149 5.41 -7.41 11.78
CA THR A 149 5.74 -6.51 12.88
C THR A 149 5.65 -7.25 14.23
N THR A 150 6.18 -6.64 15.28
CA THR A 150 6.17 -7.20 16.65
C THR A 150 5.88 -6.09 17.65
N SER A 151 5.20 -6.42 18.76
CA SER A 151 4.97 -5.51 19.88
C SER A 151 6.16 -5.37 20.82
N GLN A 152 7.35 -5.89 20.46
CA GLN A 152 8.61 -5.61 21.15
C GLN A 152 9.32 -4.43 20.48
N PHE A 153 10.01 -3.63 21.28
CA PHE A 153 10.78 -2.46 20.85
C PHE A 153 12.27 -2.62 21.23
N PRO A 154 13.19 -1.89 20.60
CA PRO A 154 14.59 -1.85 20.99
C PRO A 154 14.71 -1.52 22.47
N LEU A 155 15.55 -2.29 23.17
CA LEU A 155 15.96 -1.94 24.51
C LEU A 155 17.17 -1.01 24.37
N LEU A 156 17.19 0.12 25.09
CA LEU A 156 18.39 0.96 25.14
C LEU A 156 19.60 0.11 25.55
N PRO A 157 20.79 0.38 24.97
CA PRO A 157 22.00 -0.34 25.35
C PRO A 157 22.22 -0.20 26.87
N PRO A 158 22.63 -1.27 27.57
CA PRO A 158 22.79 -1.23 29.02
C PRO A 158 23.75 -0.11 29.39
N THR A 159 23.31 0.78 30.29
CA THR A 159 24.02 2.03 30.63
C THR A 159 25.50 1.72 30.89
N PRO A 160 26.44 2.31 30.12
CA PRO A 160 27.84 1.98 30.27
C PRO A 160 28.27 2.26 31.72
N PRO A 161 29.00 1.33 32.37
CA PRO A 161 29.35 1.48 33.78
C PRO A 161 30.09 2.79 33.98
N ALA A 162 29.58 3.62 34.89
CA ALA A 162 30.03 5.00 35.06
C ALA A 162 31.57 5.05 35.17
N PRO A 163 32.24 5.94 34.41
CA PRO A 163 33.70 5.92 34.29
C PRO A 163 34.34 6.02 35.67
N ALA A 164 35.11 4.98 36.03
CA ALA A 164 35.73 4.90 37.35
C ALA A 164 36.59 6.15 37.60
N PRO A 165 36.48 6.79 38.78
CA PRO A 165 37.18 8.03 39.05
C PRO A 165 38.69 7.85 38.84
N PRO A 166 39.35 8.75 38.10
CA PRO A 166 40.72 8.52 37.63
C PRO A 166 41.69 8.37 38.80
N LEU A 167 42.39 7.23 38.82
CA LEU A 167 43.49 6.96 39.74
C LEU A 167 44.59 8.01 39.54
N THR A 168 44.86 8.81 40.58
CA THR A 168 45.90 9.85 40.57
C THR A 168 47.29 9.23 40.56
N THR A 169 47.87 9.04 39.37
CA THR A 169 49.27 8.66 39.19
C THR A 169 50.18 9.86 39.45
N THR A 170 50.92 9.81 40.55
CA THR A 170 52.00 10.78 40.82
C THR A 170 53.19 10.47 39.91
N THR A 171 53.69 11.46 39.17
CA THR A 171 54.86 11.32 38.30
C THR A 171 56.15 11.72 39.02
N GLU A 172 57.20 10.92 38.83
CA GLU A 172 58.58 11.23 39.22
C GLU A 172 59.51 10.85 38.03
N PRO A 173 60.43 11.72 37.55
CA PRO A 173 61.08 11.55 36.24
C PRO A 173 62.55 11.13 36.30
N THR A 174 63.05 10.40 35.28
CA THR A 174 64.49 10.33 34.91
C THR A 174 64.71 9.88 33.44
N ALA A 175 65.52 10.67 32.73
CA ALA A 175 66.45 10.48 31.57
C ALA A 175 66.72 9.07 30.93
N THR A 176 67.26 8.87 29.71
CA THR A 176 67.62 9.66 28.47
C THR A 176 68.04 8.71 27.32
N GLU A 177 68.31 9.21 26.09
CA GLU A 177 69.06 8.56 24.95
C GLU A 177 68.32 7.41 24.20
N ASP A 178 68.45 7.13 22.88
CA ASP A 178 69.21 7.74 21.76
C ASP A 178 68.55 7.46 20.35
N ASP A 179 69.16 7.92 19.24
CA ASP A 179 68.69 8.05 17.81
C ASP A 179 68.97 6.80 16.87
N PRO A 180 68.79 6.77 15.50
CA PRO A 180 67.62 7.02 14.61
C PRO A 180 67.30 5.86 13.55
N PRO A 181 67.13 5.99 12.19
CA PRO A 181 65.92 5.44 11.49
C PRO A 181 66.15 4.62 10.17
N ALA A 182 65.07 4.21 9.47
CA ALA A 182 65.10 3.74 8.07
C ALA A 182 63.73 3.80 7.31
N GLU A 183 63.78 4.09 5.99
CA GLU A 183 62.74 3.89 4.94
C GLU A 183 63.45 3.31 3.68
N PRO A 184 62.89 3.25 2.44
CA PRO A 184 61.49 3.16 1.94
C PRO A 184 61.33 1.96 0.95
N ILE A 185 60.27 1.93 0.09
CA ILE A 185 60.32 1.65 -1.38
C ILE A 185 58.92 1.75 -2.04
N ILE A 186 58.87 2.04 -3.35
CA ILE A 186 57.68 2.34 -4.18
C ILE A 186 57.70 1.48 -5.47
N THR A 187 56.55 1.11 -6.05
CA THR A 187 56.38 0.87 -7.52
C THR A 187 54.92 0.93 -7.98
N ASP A 188 54.64 1.76 -9.00
CA ASP A 188 53.41 1.75 -9.83
C ASP A 188 53.69 1.16 -11.23
N VAL A 189 52.70 0.54 -11.89
CA VAL A 189 52.73 0.19 -13.35
C VAL A 189 51.31 0.23 -13.97
N ILE A 190 51.21 0.64 -15.25
CA ILE A 190 50.01 0.82 -16.11
C ILE A 190 50.39 0.47 -17.57
N GLU A 191 49.53 0.24 -18.58
CA GLU A 191 48.05 0.34 -18.75
C GLU A 191 47.57 -0.76 -19.76
N GLU A 192 46.35 -0.62 -20.35
CA GLU A 192 46.05 -0.75 -21.81
C GLU A 192 44.67 -1.40 -22.15
N LYS A 193 44.15 -1.09 -23.36
CA LYS A 193 42.84 -1.48 -23.95
C LYS A 193 43.02 -2.34 -25.22
N VAL A 194 41.92 -2.85 -25.80
CA VAL A 194 41.53 -2.84 -27.26
C VAL A 194 40.39 -3.86 -27.51
N GLY A 195 39.65 -3.75 -28.64
CA GLY A 195 38.54 -4.65 -29.03
C GLY A 195 38.45 -4.88 -30.56
N THR A 196 37.21 -5.01 -31.08
CA THR A 196 36.77 -5.44 -32.46
C THR A 196 36.73 -6.96 -32.71
N GLY A 197 35.86 -7.53 -33.56
CA GLY A 197 34.70 -6.97 -34.31
C GLY A 197 33.98 -7.98 -35.25
N GLU A 198 32.88 -7.52 -35.88
CA GLU A 198 32.17 -8.02 -37.11
C GLU A 198 31.54 -9.44 -37.20
N VAL A 199 30.33 -9.53 -37.80
CA VAL A 199 30.01 -10.19 -39.11
C VAL A 199 28.48 -10.29 -39.35
N GLU A 200 28.04 -10.07 -40.61
CA GLU A 200 26.65 -10.18 -41.15
C GLU A 200 26.58 -11.31 -42.22
N PRO A 201 25.42 -11.89 -42.67
CA PRO A 201 24.48 -11.20 -43.59
C PRO A 201 22.99 -11.71 -43.65
N SER A 202 22.24 -11.19 -44.64
CA SER A 202 20.82 -11.37 -45.05
C SER A 202 20.51 -12.65 -45.91
N PRO A 203 19.32 -12.93 -46.55
CA PRO A 203 18.15 -12.06 -46.92
C PRO A 203 16.68 -12.63 -46.94
N THR A 204 15.75 -11.73 -47.35
CA THR A 204 14.31 -11.76 -47.80
C THR A 204 13.82 -12.92 -48.71
N PRO A 205 12.48 -13.14 -49.02
CA PRO A 205 11.44 -12.10 -49.37
C PRO A 205 9.91 -12.35 -49.17
N ALA A 206 9.09 -11.27 -49.34
CA ALA A 206 7.76 -11.15 -50.04
C ALA A 206 6.56 -12.09 -49.66
N VAL A 207 5.23 -11.81 -49.82
CA VAL A 207 4.30 -10.75 -50.33
C VAL A 207 2.88 -11.05 -49.73
N ASP A 208 1.76 -10.31 -49.86
CA ASP A 208 1.30 -9.11 -50.61
C ASP A 208 0.06 -8.49 -49.89
N ASP A 209 -0.38 -7.27 -50.26
CA ASP A 209 -1.59 -6.57 -49.73
C ASP A 209 -2.91 -6.92 -50.47
N VAL A 210 -4.04 -7.08 -49.77
CA VAL A 210 -5.41 -7.07 -50.38
C VAL A 210 -6.45 -6.37 -49.49
N VAL A 211 -7.35 -5.59 -50.11
CA VAL A 211 -8.22 -4.60 -49.45
C VAL A 211 -9.68 -5.05 -49.23
N ALA A 212 -10.14 -4.82 -47.99
CA ALA A 212 -11.50 -4.58 -47.47
C ALA A 212 -12.78 -4.82 -48.30
N LYS A 213 -13.84 -5.23 -47.59
CA LYS A 213 -15.21 -4.73 -47.85
C LYS A 213 -16.13 -4.78 -46.63
N LYS A 214 -17.07 -3.83 -46.56
CA LYS A 214 -18.30 -3.92 -45.73
C LYS A 214 -19.41 -4.57 -46.54
N GLU A 215 -20.31 -5.29 -45.89
CA GLU A 215 -21.76 -5.23 -46.18
C GLU A 215 -22.57 -5.70 -44.96
N GLU A 216 -23.89 -5.49 -44.99
CA GLU A 216 -24.81 -5.49 -43.84
C GLU A 216 -25.97 -6.45 -44.12
N VAL A 217 -26.29 -7.37 -43.19
CA VAL A 217 -27.44 -8.29 -43.29
C VAL A 217 -28.07 -8.52 -41.92
N ASP A 218 -29.41 -8.43 -41.87
CA ASP A 218 -30.27 -8.65 -40.70
C ASP A 218 -31.17 -9.87 -40.99
N GLU A 219 -31.01 -10.98 -40.25
CA GLU A 219 -31.87 -12.17 -40.31
C GLU A 219 -32.04 -12.85 -38.94
N GLU A 220 -33.18 -13.51 -38.72
CA GLU A 220 -33.52 -14.16 -37.43
C GLU A 220 -32.60 -15.35 -37.10
N GLY A 221 -32.13 -15.41 -35.85
CA GLY A 221 -31.22 -16.45 -35.33
C GLY A 221 -29.92 -15.93 -34.72
N GLY A 222 -29.71 -14.62 -34.69
CA GLY A 222 -28.43 -13.99 -34.31
C GLY A 222 -27.92 -14.20 -32.88
N LEU A 223 -28.70 -14.70 -31.91
CA LEU A 223 -28.18 -14.92 -30.55
C LEU A 223 -27.33 -16.19 -30.44
N GLU A 224 -27.84 -17.34 -30.90
CA GLU A 224 -27.15 -18.63 -30.73
C GLU A 224 -25.80 -18.67 -31.47
N LYS A 225 -25.68 -17.92 -32.59
CA LYS A 225 -24.41 -17.72 -33.30
C LYS A 225 -23.46 -16.73 -32.63
N VAL A 226 -23.96 -15.78 -31.84
CA VAL A 226 -23.10 -14.87 -31.08
C VAL A 226 -22.50 -15.60 -29.88
N ASP A 227 -23.26 -16.46 -29.20
CA ASP A 227 -22.71 -17.31 -28.15
C ASP A 227 -21.64 -18.29 -28.70
N GLU A 228 -21.85 -18.86 -29.89
CA GLU A 228 -20.87 -19.73 -30.57
C GLU A 228 -19.61 -18.96 -31.02
N LEU A 229 -19.77 -17.78 -31.64
CA LEU A 229 -18.64 -16.93 -32.05
C LEU A 229 -17.88 -16.29 -30.88
N VAL A 230 -18.51 -16.09 -29.72
CA VAL A 230 -17.84 -15.56 -28.52
C VAL A 230 -16.95 -16.61 -27.88
N GLU A 231 -17.35 -17.88 -27.82
CA GLU A 231 -16.44 -18.95 -27.37
C GLU A 231 -15.35 -19.26 -28.42
N GLU A 232 -15.65 -19.19 -29.73
CA GLU A 232 -14.62 -19.38 -30.79
C GLU A 232 -13.57 -18.25 -30.79
N ALA A 233 -13.98 -16.98 -30.65
CA ALA A 233 -13.06 -15.85 -30.54
C ALA A 233 -12.20 -15.89 -29.25
N LYS A 234 -12.76 -16.42 -28.16
CA LYS A 234 -12.08 -16.63 -26.88
C LYS A 234 -11.09 -17.80 -26.92
N GLU A 235 -11.37 -18.85 -27.69
CA GLU A 235 -10.39 -19.88 -28.03
C GLU A 235 -9.28 -19.39 -28.97
N GLU A 236 -9.49 -18.32 -29.76
CA GLU A 236 -8.41 -17.63 -30.48
C GLU A 236 -7.61 -16.68 -29.56
N GLU A 237 -8.27 -15.90 -28.70
CA GLU A 237 -7.61 -14.98 -27.75
C GLU A 237 -6.68 -15.72 -26.76
N GLU A 238 -7.12 -16.86 -26.21
CA GLU A 238 -6.25 -17.75 -25.38
C GLU A 238 -5.07 -18.35 -26.17
N ARG A 239 -5.13 -18.39 -27.51
CA ARG A 239 -4.01 -18.86 -28.37
C ARG A 239 -3.06 -17.74 -28.78
N GLU A 240 -3.56 -16.51 -28.95
CA GLU A 240 -2.70 -15.35 -29.23
C GLU A 240 -1.94 -14.90 -27.97
N GLU A 241 -2.58 -14.87 -26.78
CA GLU A 241 -1.86 -14.59 -25.52
C GLU A 241 -0.75 -15.62 -25.26
N ALA A 242 -1.00 -16.90 -25.53
CA ALA A 242 0.02 -17.96 -25.42
C ALA A 242 1.18 -17.85 -26.43
N GLY A 243 1.03 -17.04 -27.48
CA GLY A 243 2.07 -16.77 -28.48
C GLY A 243 2.90 -15.51 -28.19
N ALA A 244 2.40 -14.57 -27.39
CA ALA A 244 2.96 -13.22 -27.25
C ALA A 244 4.12 -13.09 -26.26
N GLU A 245 4.40 -14.10 -25.42
CA GLU A 245 5.37 -13.99 -24.31
C GLU A 245 6.86 -14.06 -24.72
N ILE A 246 7.18 -14.03 -26.03
CA ILE A 246 8.55 -14.16 -26.55
C ILE A 246 8.87 -13.15 -27.68
N GLU A 247 9.06 -11.86 -27.36
CA GLU A 247 10.24 -11.07 -27.77
C GLU A 247 10.31 -9.69 -27.06
N LYS A 248 11.34 -8.88 -27.35
CA LYS A 248 11.88 -7.82 -26.45
C LYS A 248 11.81 -6.37 -27.00
N GLU A 249 11.77 -5.44 -26.04
CA GLU A 249 12.47 -4.14 -25.95
C GLU A 249 13.06 -3.51 -27.24
N GLY A 250 12.63 -2.29 -27.59
CA GLY A 250 13.36 -1.44 -28.56
C GLY A 250 12.83 -0.01 -28.74
N ARG A 251 13.70 1.01 -28.60
CA ARG A 251 13.43 2.42 -28.97
C ARG A 251 13.86 2.71 -30.42
N PRO A 252 13.41 3.84 -30.99
CA PRO A 252 14.40 4.80 -31.50
C PRO A 252 14.22 6.24 -30.97
N VAL A 253 15.13 7.13 -31.39
CA VAL A 253 15.27 8.57 -31.05
C VAL A 253 15.82 9.29 -32.30
N VAL A 254 15.56 10.59 -32.51
CA VAL A 254 16.49 11.57 -33.18
C VAL A 254 15.92 13.01 -33.19
N GLU A 255 16.82 13.99 -32.95
CA GLU A 255 16.88 15.47 -33.23
C GLU A 255 15.60 16.35 -33.36
N GLU A 256 15.49 17.58 -32.83
CA GLU A 256 16.38 18.75 -32.56
C GLU A 256 16.32 19.87 -33.63
N ASP A 257 15.88 21.09 -33.25
CA ASP A 257 16.28 22.39 -33.85
C ASP A 257 15.99 23.57 -32.87
N THR A 258 16.21 24.82 -33.29
CA THR A 258 16.91 25.83 -32.48
C THR A 258 16.15 27.13 -32.07
N LEU A 259 16.84 27.86 -31.17
CA LEU A 259 16.57 29.17 -30.56
C LEU A 259 16.17 30.33 -31.50
N VAL A 260 15.52 31.36 -30.95
CA VAL A 260 15.98 32.78 -30.99
C VAL A 260 15.20 33.64 -29.97
N ALA A 261 15.76 34.78 -29.54
CA ALA A 261 15.39 35.45 -28.28
C ALA A 261 14.76 36.86 -28.42
N GLY A 262 13.95 37.22 -27.41
CA GLY A 262 14.28 38.34 -26.51
C GLY A 262 13.69 39.74 -26.76
N LYS A 263 13.19 40.37 -25.68
CA LYS A 263 13.38 41.80 -25.37
C LYS A 263 13.17 42.10 -23.87
N GLU A 264 13.75 43.21 -23.38
CA GLU A 264 13.94 43.51 -21.96
C GLU A 264 13.43 44.91 -21.55
N VAL A 265 13.14 45.09 -20.23
CA VAL A 265 13.43 46.31 -19.38
C VAL A 265 12.61 47.60 -19.72
N PRO A 266 12.43 48.63 -18.83
CA PRO A 266 13.04 48.92 -17.50
C PRO A 266 12.11 49.24 -16.28
N VAL A 267 12.63 48.93 -15.07
CA VAL A 267 12.92 49.81 -13.88
C VAL A 267 11.91 50.90 -13.40
N GLU A 268 11.56 50.90 -12.10
CA GLU A 268 11.88 51.98 -11.11
C GLU A 268 11.47 51.68 -9.64
N GLU A 269 12.43 51.86 -8.72
CA GLU A 269 12.31 52.19 -7.28
C GLU A 269 12.60 53.72 -7.12
N PRO A 270 12.52 54.44 -5.95
CA PRO A 270 12.57 53.97 -4.55
C PRO A 270 11.67 54.77 -3.54
N THR A 271 11.77 54.51 -2.22
CA THR A 271 12.30 55.46 -1.19
C THR A 271 12.04 55.03 0.27
N ASP A 272 12.89 55.50 1.18
CA ASP A 272 12.94 55.20 2.63
C ASP A 272 12.46 56.40 3.47
N VAL A 273 11.84 56.13 4.64
CA VAL A 273 11.63 57.09 5.74
C VAL A 273 11.81 56.38 7.08
N THR A 274 12.91 56.69 7.76
CA THR A 274 13.16 56.28 9.15
C THR A 274 12.64 57.30 10.16
N THR A 275 12.27 56.85 11.36
CA THR A 275 12.25 57.67 12.57
C THR A 275 12.40 56.77 13.79
N ASN A 276 13.32 57.13 14.69
CA ASN A 276 13.56 56.41 15.94
C ASN A 276 12.67 56.97 17.06
N ASP A 277 12.39 56.15 18.08
CA ASP A 277 12.31 56.62 19.46
C ASP A 277 12.89 55.54 20.38
N GLU A 278 13.74 55.93 21.33
CA GLU A 278 14.46 55.03 22.23
C GLU A 278 13.84 55.04 23.64
N VAL A 279 13.55 53.85 24.21
CA VAL A 279 13.30 53.70 25.64
C VAL A 279 13.98 52.42 26.15
N GLU A 280 15.01 52.57 26.99
CA GLU A 280 15.68 51.47 27.69
C GLU A 280 14.93 51.01 28.96
N PRO A 281 15.26 49.81 29.52
CA PRO A 281 14.23 48.96 30.14
C PRO A 281 14.11 49.04 31.67
N GLU A 282 12.92 48.71 32.17
CA GLU A 282 12.71 48.29 33.57
C GLU A 282 12.79 46.75 33.70
N LYS A 283 13.38 46.28 34.82
CA LYS A 283 13.57 44.85 35.10
C LYS A 283 12.39 44.26 35.86
N ALA A 284 11.87 43.11 35.41
CA ALA A 284 10.97 42.29 36.21
C ALA A 284 11.23 40.77 36.02
N VAL A 285 11.79 40.17 37.07
CA VAL A 285 11.72 38.74 37.47
C VAL A 285 11.82 37.66 36.37
N GLU A 286 12.98 37.02 36.33
CA GLU A 286 13.20 35.69 35.75
C GLU A 286 12.48 34.62 36.60
N GLU A 287 11.25 34.27 36.24
CA GLU A 287 10.53 33.15 36.88
C GLU A 287 11.04 31.82 36.30
N VAL A 288 11.92 31.15 37.04
CA VAL A 288 12.53 29.87 36.65
C VAL A 288 11.44 28.80 36.61
N ALA A 289 10.92 28.54 35.41
CA ALA A 289 10.05 27.39 35.16
C ALA A 289 10.75 26.12 35.66
N PRO A 290 10.10 25.30 36.50
CA PRO A 290 10.72 24.09 37.01
C PRO A 290 11.03 23.16 35.83
N ALA A 291 12.29 22.76 35.69
CA ALA A 291 12.70 21.85 34.63
C ALA A 291 11.82 20.60 34.69
N VAL A 292 11.00 20.40 33.65
CA VAL A 292 10.20 19.19 33.50
C VAL A 292 11.19 18.05 33.40
N GLN A 293 11.27 17.25 34.47
CA GLN A 293 12.00 16.01 34.45
C GLN A 293 11.27 15.09 33.48
N VAL A 294 11.77 15.03 32.25
CA VAL A 294 11.46 13.95 31.33
C VAL A 294 11.93 12.68 32.04
N GLU A 295 11.00 11.95 32.65
CA GLU A 295 11.31 10.61 33.14
C GLU A 295 11.79 9.81 31.93
N GLU A 296 13.06 9.40 31.97
CA GLU A 296 13.62 8.45 31.01
C GLU A 296 12.82 7.15 31.13
N ARG A 297 11.79 7.01 30.29
CA ARG A 297 10.91 5.86 30.25
C ARG A 297 11.76 4.63 29.99
N LYS A 298 11.98 3.82 31.03
CA LYS A 298 12.65 2.54 30.90
C LYS A 298 11.90 1.71 29.87
N GLN A 299 12.55 1.40 28.75
CA GLN A 299 12.07 0.39 27.83
C GLN A 299 12.24 -0.97 28.52
N GLU A 300 11.17 -1.44 29.13
CA GLU A 300 11.08 -2.77 29.74
C GLU A 300 10.76 -3.79 28.63
N ARG A 301 11.30 -5.01 28.75
CA ARG A 301 11.04 -6.10 27.79
C ARG A 301 9.59 -6.56 27.94
N VAL A 302 8.88 -6.71 26.83
CA VAL A 302 7.53 -7.29 26.82
C VAL A 302 7.70 -8.81 26.95
N GLU A 303 7.37 -9.38 28.11
CA GLU A 303 7.66 -10.80 28.41
C GLU A 303 6.99 -11.79 27.45
N ASN A 304 5.95 -11.37 26.72
CA ASN A 304 5.36 -12.11 25.60
C ASN A 304 4.97 -11.13 24.47
N PRO A 305 5.80 -10.96 23.43
CA PRO A 305 5.47 -10.07 22.32
C PRO A 305 4.44 -10.72 21.37
N ILE A 306 3.53 -9.88 20.89
CA ILE A 306 2.54 -10.21 19.87
C ILE A 306 3.17 -9.94 18.50
N TYR A 307 3.06 -10.89 17.57
CA TYR A 307 3.53 -10.72 16.20
C TYR A 307 2.33 -10.48 15.29
N THR A 308 2.39 -9.44 14.47
CA THR A 308 1.31 -9.12 13.52
C THR A 308 1.84 -9.34 12.11
N LEU A 309 1.27 -10.33 11.43
CA LEU A 309 1.53 -10.68 10.04
C LEU A 309 0.45 -10.03 9.18
N GLU A 310 0.84 -9.30 8.15
CA GLU A 310 -0.09 -8.58 7.29
C GLU A 310 0.24 -8.81 5.81
N ILE A 311 -0.80 -9.01 5.01
CA ILE A 311 -0.72 -9.16 3.55
C ILE A 311 -1.67 -8.17 2.90
N VAL A 312 -1.22 -7.50 1.84
CA VAL A 312 -2.09 -6.75 0.93
C VAL A 312 -1.87 -7.22 -0.51
N GLY A 313 -2.93 -7.70 -1.15
CA GLY A 313 -2.98 -8.01 -2.58
C GLY A 313 -3.73 -6.90 -3.32
N ASN A 314 -3.07 -6.24 -4.26
CA ASN A 314 -3.62 -5.10 -5.00
C ASN A 314 -3.88 -5.48 -6.47
N LYS A 315 -5.04 -5.11 -7.03
CA LYS A 315 -5.24 -5.13 -8.49
C LYS A 315 -6.19 -4.00 -8.91
N TYR A 316 -5.70 -3.11 -9.76
CA TYR A 316 -6.41 -1.90 -10.20
C TYR A 316 -6.40 -1.84 -11.72
N ASN A 317 -7.56 -1.60 -12.33
CA ASN A 317 -7.66 -1.24 -13.74
C ASN A 317 -8.70 -0.13 -13.94
N PRO A 318 -8.32 1.14 -13.69
CA PRO A 318 -9.23 2.27 -13.84
C PRO A 318 -9.75 2.46 -15.27
N ASN A 319 -8.97 2.04 -16.28
CA ASN A 319 -9.40 2.09 -17.70
C ASN A 319 -10.57 1.14 -17.98
N ASN A 320 -10.67 0.04 -17.24
CA ASN A 320 -11.79 -0.91 -17.29
C ASN A 320 -12.76 -0.68 -16.11
N PHE A 321 -12.71 0.49 -15.45
CA PHE A 321 -13.62 0.93 -14.40
C PHE A 321 -13.71 0.00 -13.17
N TRP A 322 -12.59 -0.61 -12.74
CA TRP A 322 -12.59 -1.38 -11.49
C TRP A 322 -11.31 -1.31 -10.65
N THR A 323 -11.50 -1.48 -9.35
CA THR A 323 -10.46 -1.57 -8.32
C THR A 323 -10.72 -2.74 -7.38
N GLY A 324 -9.65 -3.36 -6.87
CA GLY A 324 -9.74 -4.50 -5.95
C GLY A 324 -8.56 -4.58 -4.99
N ARG A 325 -8.86 -4.83 -3.70
CA ARG A 325 -7.85 -5.05 -2.66
C ARG A 325 -8.25 -6.22 -1.75
N TRP A 326 -7.33 -7.17 -1.60
CA TRP A 326 -7.36 -8.21 -0.57
C TRP A 326 -6.46 -7.77 0.58
N ARG A 327 -6.93 -7.85 1.83
CA ARG A 327 -6.17 -7.46 3.03
C ARG A 327 -6.32 -8.56 4.08
N THR A 328 -5.21 -9.09 4.59
CA THR A 328 -5.26 -9.97 5.78
C THR A 328 -4.37 -9.47 6.89
N ARG A 329 -4.85 -9.62 8.12
CA ARG A 329 -4.14 -9.30 9.36
C ARG A 329 -4.25 -10.50 10.30
N TRP A 330 -3.13 -11.14 10.59
CA TRP A 330 -3.02 -12.29 11.46
C TRP A 330 -2.17 -11.95 12.68
N ILE A 331 -2.79 -12.04 13.85
CA ILE A 331 -2.21 -11.70 15.15
C ILE A 331 -1.83 -13.01 15.84
N VAL A 332 -0.52 -13.23 16.05
CA VAL A 332 0.04 -14.38 16.76
C VAL A 332 0.34 -13.98 18.19
N ASP A 333 -0.51 -14.40 19.13
CA ASP A 333 -0.30 -14.24 20.56
C ASP A 333 0.33 -15.51 21.15
N LYS A 334 1.62 -15.42 21.52
CA LYS A 334 2.36 -16.50 22.16
C LYS A 334 1.88 -16.79 23.59
N SER A 335 1.33 -15.80 24.30
CA SER A 335 0.87 -15.93 25.69
C SER A 335 -0.51 -16.61 25.79
N ALA A 336 -1.43 -16.25 24.89
CA ALA A 336 -2.73 -16.91 24.75
C ALA A 336 -2.67 -18.19 23.89
N GLY A 337 -1.50 -18.53 23.33
CA GLY A 337 -1.30 -19.70 22.48
C GLY A 337 -2.21 -19.72 21.25
N THR A 338 -2.63 -18.55 20.74
CA THR A 338 -3.69 -18.41 19.74
C THR A 338 -3.28 -17.47 18.61
N VAL A 339 -3.56 -17.88 17.37
CA VAL A 339 -3.46 -17.05 16.17
C VAL A 339 -4.88 -16.62 15.79
N SER A 340 -5.10 -15.31 15.64
CA SER A 340 -6.41 -14.74 15.25
C SER A 340 -6.28 -13.91 13.98
N GLY A 341 -7.14 -14.14 13.00
CA GLY A 341 -7.10 -13.55 11.66
C GLY A 341 -8.33 -12.74 11.30
N ASP A 342 -8.09 -11.69 10.53
CA ASP A 342 -9.10 -10.84 9.89
C ASP A 342 -8.77 -10.74 8.40
N ILE A 343 -9.64 -11.28 7.55
CA ILE A 343 -9.55 -11.23 6.09
C ILE A 343 -10.61 -10.24 5.59
N LYS A 344 -10.21 -9.29 4.75
CA LYS A 344 -11.12 -8.38 4.03
C LYS A 344 -10.87 -8.46 2.53
N VAL A 345 -11.96 -8.38 1.78
CA VAL A 345 -11.93 -8.28 0.32
C VAL A 345 -12.86 -7.15 -0.09
N ASP A 346 -12.28 -6.15 -0.74
CA ASP A 346 -12.95 -4.95 -1.21
C ASP A 346 -12.80 -4.89 -2.74
N VAL A 347 -13.90 -4.81 -3.47
CA VAL A 347 -13.91 -4.69 -4.95
C VAL A 347 -14.96 -3.66 -5.35
N HIS A 348 -14.59 -2.76 -6.26
CA HIS A 348 -15.48 -1.73 -6.81
C HIS A 348 -15.46 -1.83 -8.33
N TYR A 349 -16.64 -1.85 -8.95
CA TYR A 349 -16.84 -1.77 -10.39
C TYR A 349 -17.84 -0.64 -10.67
N TYR A 350 -17.43 0.32 -11.51
CA TYR A 350 -18.13 1.59 -11.70
C TYR A 350 -18.39 1.93 -13.18
N GLU A 351 -18.33 0.95 -14.08
CA GLU A 351 -18.79 1.13 -15.45
C GLU A 351 -20.32 1.30 -15.48
N GLN A 352 -20.80 2.44 -15.95
CA GLN A 352 -22.24 2.73 -16.15
C GLN A 352 -23.13 2.53 -14.90
N GLY A 353 -22.52 2.48 -13.70
CA GLY A 353 -23.18 2.21 -12.43
C GLY A 353 -22.20 2.32 -11.25
N ASN A 354 -22.56 1.73 -10.11
CA ASN A 354 -21.65 1.53 -8.97
C ASN A 354 -22.05 0.20 -8.31
N VAL A 355 -21.12 -0.74 -8.26
CA VAL A 355 -21.26 -2.04 -7.61
C VAL A 355 -20.05 -2.25 -6.71
N GLN A 356 -20.28 -2.47 -5.42
CA GLN A 356 -19.23 -2.71 -4.43
C GLN A 356 -19.44 -4.04 -3.71
N LEU A 357 -18.36 -4.82 -3.63
CA LEU A 357 -18.19 -5.90 -2.67
C LEU A 357 -17.35 -5.37 -1.52
N ALA A 358 -17.82 -5.56 -0.29
CA ALA A 358 -17.02 -5.40 0.92
C ALA A 358 -17.29 -6.59 1.83
N THR A 359 -16.28 -7.44 2.04
CA THR A 359 -16.39 -8.62 2.90
C THR A 359 -15.47 -8.53 4.12
N ARG A 360 -15.84 -9.28 5.16
CA ARG A 360 -15.01 -9.48 6.34
C ARG A 360 -15.21 -10.89 6.89
N HIS A 361 -14.14 -11.69 6.92
CA HIS A 361 -14.12 -13.02 7.51
C HIS A 361 -13.10 -13.02 8.66
N THR A 362 -13.49 -13.59 9.80
CA THR A 362 -12.64 -13.69 11.00
C THR A 362 -12.47 -15.14 11.40
N SER A 363 -11.23 -15.59 11.60
CA SER A 363 -10.90 -16.97 11.93
C SER A 363 -9.83 -17.03 13.02
N SER A 364 -9.72 -18.16 13.72
CA SER A 364 -8.73 -18.33 14.80
C SER A 364 -8.32 -19.78 14.98
N PHE A 365 -7.04 -20.04 15.22
CA PHE A 365 -6.48 -21.38 15.41
C PHE A 365 -5.37 -21.37 16.48
N PRO A 366 -5.12 -22.48 17.20
CA PRO A 366 -4.06 -22.54 18.21
C PRO A 366 -2.66 -22.47 17.59
N VAL A 367 -1.71 -21.85 18.29
CA VAL A 367 -0.30 -21.77 17.89
C VAL A 367 0.32 -23.19 17.92
N PRO A 368 0.95 -23.67 16.83
CA PRO A 368 1.61 -24.97 16.81
C PRO A 368 2.72 -25.06 17.86
N THR A 369 2.64 -26.06 18.74
CA THR A 369 3.56 -26.21 19.89
C THR A 369 4.81 -27.05 19.57
N GLU A 370 4.78 -27.84 18.50
CA GLU A 370 5.86 -28.76 18.12
C GLU A 370 6.28 -28.56 16.65
N SER A 371 7.53 -28.86 16.32
CA SER A 371 8.05 -28.84 14.95
C SER A 371 7.69 -30.14 14.21
N VAL A 372 6.71 -30.07 13.30
CA VAL A 372 6.21 -31.22 12.52
C VAL A 372 6.91 -31.28 11.15
N GLU A 373 7.28 -32.48 10.71
CA GLU A 373 7.75 -32.78 9.33
C GLU A 373 8.84 -31.82 8.78
N SER A 374 9.82 -31.45 9.62
CA SER A 374 10.91 -30.51 9.31
C SER A 374 10.48 -29.04 9.10
N GLN A 375 9.22 -28.69 9.37
CA GLN A 375 8.73 -27.30 9.30
C GLN A 375 8.90 -26.58 10.64
N SER A 376 9.48 -25.37 10.59
CA SER A 376 9.49 -24.49 11.75
C SER A 376 8.08 -24.04 12.14
N ILE A 377 7.88 -23.63 13.41
CA ILE A 377 6.58 -23.19 13.92
C ILE A 377 6.04 -22.03 13.07
N ALA A 378 6.89 -21.09 12.67
CA ALA A 378 6.55 -20.01 11.75
C ALA A 378 6.00 -20.52 10.40
N SER A 379 6.64 -21.54 9.82
CA SER A 379 6.22 -22.15 8.56
C SER A 379 4.89 -22.90 8.68
N GLN A 380 4.61 -23.54 9.82
CA GLN A 380 3.34 -24.20 10.09
C GLN A 380 2.18 -23.19 10.29
N ILE A 381 2.45 -22.04 10.91
CA ILE A 381 1.48 -20.94 11.05
C ILE A 381 1.08 -20.44 9.67
N VAL A 382 2.05 -20.08 8.80
CA VAL A 382 1.77 -19.63 7.43
C VAL A 382 1.09 -20.71 6.59
N THR A 383 1.47 -21.99 6.75
CA THR A 383 0.78 -23.12 6.09
C THR A 383 -0.67 -23.28 6.54
N THR A 384 -0.99 -22.92 7.78
CA THR A 384 -2.37 -22.93 8.29
C THR A 384 -3.17 -21.73 7.79
N ILE A 385 -2.56 -20.54 7.76
CA ILE A 385 -3.11 -19.33 7.13
C ILE A 385 -3.47 -19.60 5.66
N SER A 386 -2.52 -20.13 4.88
CA SER A 386 -2.71 -20.49 3.47
C SER A 386 -3.94 -21.37 3.24
N LYS A 387 -4.17 -22.37 4.09
CA LYS A 387 -5.35 -23.25 4.03
C LYS A 387 -6.65 -22.51 4.34
N ILE A 388 -6.65 -21.60 5.32
CA ILE A 388 -7.84 -20.81 5.68
C ILE A 388 -8.18 -19.81 4.57
N GLU A 389 -7.20 -19.06 4.07
CA GLU A 389 -7.41 -18.09 2.98
C GLU A 389 -7.84 -18.79 1.67
N THR A 390 -7.28 -19.96 1.37
CA THR A 390 -7.73 -20.79 0.21
C THR A 390 -9.16 -21.28 0.38
N ASN A 391 -9.53 -21.79 1.56
CA ASN A 391 -10.91 -22.24 1.82
C ASN A 391 -11.91 -21.07 1.73
N TYR A 392 -11.55 -19.89 2.24
CA TYR A 392 -12.41 -18.71 2.19
C TYR A 392 -12.59 -18.18 0.74
N HIS A 393 -11.56 -18.23 -0.09
CA HIS A 393 -11.69 -17.92 -1.52
C HIS A 393 -12.67 -18.89 -2.22
N LEU A 394 -12.61 -20.19 -1.93
CA LEU A 394 -13.57 -21.17 -2.45
C LEU A 394 -15.00 -20.90 -1.94
N GLU A 395 -15.16 -20.60 -0.64
CA GLU A 395 -16.45 -20.22 -0.03
C GLU A 395 -17.07 -18.98 -0.70
N LEU A 396 -16.27 -17.95 -1.00
CA LEU A 396 -16.73 -16.77 -1.74
C LEU A 396 -17.26 -17.11 -3.13
N ASN A 397 -16.58 -17.99 -3.86
CA ASN A 397 -17.00 -18.40 -5.21
C ASN A 397 -18.32 -19.19 -5.17
N ASP A 398 -18.48 -20.12 -4.22
CA ASP A 398 -19.73 -20.86 -3.99
C ASP A 398 -20.90 -19.92 -3.61
N VAL A 399 -20.64 -18.94 -2.73
CA VAL A 399 -21.64 -17.92 -2.32
C VAL A 399 -22.08 -17.07 -3.51
N TYR A 400 -21.17 -16.67 -4.39
CA TYR A 400 -21.52 -15.92 -5.61
C TYR A 400 -22.40 -16.73 -6.57
N GLY A 401 -22.12 -18.02 -6.75
CA GLY A 401 -22.97 -18.94 -7.51
C GLY A 401 -24.39 -19.04 -6.94
N GLU A 402 -24.52 -19.23 -5.62
CA GLU A 402 -25.82 -19.28 -4.94
C GLU A 402 -26.59 -17.95 -5.03
N LEU A 403 -25.89 -16.82 -4.89
CA LEU A 403 -26.49 -15.47 -4.95
C LEU A 403 -27.12 -15.21 -6.33
N GLY A 404 -26.40 -15.57 -7.40
CA GLY A 404 -26.88 -15.49 -8.78
C GLY A 404 -28.17 -16.30 -9.00
N ASP A 405 -28.10 -17.60 -8.72
CA ASP A 405 -29.14 -18.54 -9.15
C ASP A 405 -30.39 -18.52 -8.26
N LYS A 406 -30.23 -18.23 -6.96
CA LYS A 406 -31.32 -18.25 -5.96
C LYS A 406 -31.78 -16.86 -5.54
N ALA A 407 -30.87 -16.01 -5.06
CA ALA A 407 -31.25 -14.75 -4.39
C ALA A 407 -31.75 -13.68 -5.38
N PHE A 408 -30.96 -13.35 -6.42
CA PHE A 408 -31.38 -12.38 -7.42
C PHE A 408 -32.63 -12.85 -8.19
N ARG A 409 -32.72 -14.15 -8.48
CA ARG A 409 -33.87 -14.78 -9.13
C ARG A 409 -35.16 -14.71 -8.29
N ALA A 410 -35.05 -14.72 -6.97
CA ALA A 410 -36.16 -14.52 -6.03
C ALA A 410 -36.58 -13.04 -5.93
N LEU A 411 -35.64 -12.10 -5.95
CA LEU A 411 -35.90 -10.65 -5.96
C LEU A 411 -36.59 -10.20 -7.26
N ARG A 412 -36.03 -10.57 -8.42
CA ARG A 412 -36.58 -10.25 -9.73
C ARG A 412 -36.33 -11.38 -10.72
N ARG A 413 -37.41 -12.01 -11.17
CA ARG A 413 -37.38 -12.97 -12.28
C ARG A 413 -37.10 -12.24 -13.60
N ALA A 414 -36.19 -12.77 -14.42
CA ALA A 414 -35.96 -12.27 -15.79
C ALA A 414 -37.23 -12.30 -16.66
N LEU A 415 -38.10 -13.29 -16.45
CA LEU A 415 -39.44 -13.37 -17.07
C LEU A 415 -40.54 -13.70 -16.02
N PRO A 416 -41.78 -13.24 -16.25
CA PRO A 416 -42.98 -13.66 -15.52
C PRO A 416 -43.16 -15.18 -15.42
N VAL A 417 -44.14 -15.62 -14.60
CA VAL A 417 -44.45 -17.05 -14.42
C VAL A 417 -44.80 -17.74 -15.73
N THR A 418 -45.42 -17.02 -16.67
CA THR A 418 -45.78 -17.46 -18.02
C THR A 418 -44.60 -17.70 -18.97
N ARG A 419 -43.37 -17.33 -18.59
CA ARG A 419 -42.16 -17.34 -19.45
C ARG A 419 -42.32 -16.51 -20.75
N GLN A 420 -43.17 -15.47 -20.72
CA GLN A 420 -43.39 -14.55 -21.83
C GLN A 420 -43.23 -13.10 -21.36
N LYS A 421 -42.81 -12.19 -22.25
CA LYS A 421 -42.80 -10.73 -21.97
C LYS A 421 -44.22 -10.25 -21.63
N MET A 422 -44.33 -9.18 -20.84
CA MET A 422 -45.64 -8.70 -20.39
C MET A 422 -46.42 -8.09 -21.56
N ASP A 423 -47.64 -8.57 -21.77
CA ASP A 423 -48.59 -8.04 -22.75
C ASP A 423 -49.31 -6.82 -22.17
N TRP A 424 -48.81 -5.63 -22.48
CA TRP A 424 -49.31 -4.38 -21.92
C TRP A 424 -50.73 -4.02 -22.39
N GLU A 425 -51.13 -4.45 -23.59
CA GLU A 425 -52.50 -4.27 -24.08
C GLU A 425 -53.48 -5.07 -23.21
N LYS A 426 -53.19 -6.36 -22.97
CA LYS A 426 -53.99 -7.19 -22.06
C LYS A 426 -54.00 -6.65 -20.64
N VAL A 427 -52.87 -6.16 -20.12
CA VAL A 427 -52.80 -5.52 -18.79
C VAL A 427 -53.76 -4.33 -18.68
N SER A 428 -53.87 -3.50 -19.71
CA SER A 428 -54.80 -2.36 -19.72
C SER A 428 -56.28 -2.76 -19.71
N GLY A 429 -56.61 -3.93 -20.28
CA GLY A 429 -57.99 -4.44 -20.35
C GLY A 429 -58.43 -5.27 -19.13
N TYR A 430 -57.51 -5.88 -18.38
CA TYR A 430 -57.84 -6.73 -17.24
C TYR A 430 -58.24 -5.92 -15.99
N SER A 431 -59.55 -5.66 -15.86
CA SER A 431 -60.17 -5.24 -14.60
C SER A 431 -60.17 -6.41 -13.60
N LEU A 432 -59.00 -6.69 -13.02
CA LEU A 432 -58.72 -7.85 -12.17
C LEU A 432 -59.71 -7.99 -10.99
N GLY A 433 -60.14 -6.86 -10.42
CA GLY A 433 -61.16 -6.84 -9.36
C GLY A 433 -62.53 -7.36 -9.80
N SER A 434 -62.92 -7.13 -11.06
CA SER A 434 -64.23 -7.58 -11.58
C SER A 434 -64.28 -9.10 -11.77
N ASP A 435 -63.19 -9.72 -12.23
CA ASP A 435 -63.12 -11.17 -12.44
C ASP A 435 -62.84 -11.94 -11.14
N LEU A 436 -62.05 -11.38 -10.21
CA LEU A 436 -61.94 -11.90 -8.84
C LEU A 436 -63.28 -11.92 -8.09
N THR A 437 -64.19 -10.98 -8.40
CA THR A 437 -65.54 -10.98 -7.81
C THR A 437 -66.43 -12.06 -8.44
N LYS A 438 -66.35 -12.29 -9.76
CA LYS A 438 -67.07 -13.37 -10.45
C LYS A 438 -66.59 -14.76 -10.04
N ALA A 439 -65.28 -14.95 -9.82
CA ALA A 439 -64.68 -16.22 -9.41
C ALA A 439 -64.95 -16.60 -7.93
N ARG A 440 -65.74 -15.80 -7.20
CA ARG A 440 -66.07 -15.96 -5.78
C ARG A 440 -67.58 -16.06 -5.51
N ALA A 441 -68.38 -16.21 -6.57
CA ALA A 441 -69.84 -16.34 -6.56
C ALA A 441 -70.26 -17.66 -7.23
#